data_AF-A0A8T4SVF8-F1
#
_entry.id   AF-A0A8T4SVF8-F1
#
_cell.length_a   1.000
_cell.length_b   1.000
_cell.length_c   1.000
_cell.angle_alpha   90.00
_cell.angle_beta   90.00
_cell.angle_gamma   90.00
#
_symmetry.space_group_name_H-M   'P 1'
#
loop_
_entity.id
_entity.type
_entity.pdbx_description
1 polymer ?
#
loop_
_entity_poly.entity_id
_entity_poly.type
_entity_poly.pdbx_seq_one_letter_code
_entity_poly.pdbx_strand_id
1 'polypeptide(L)'
;MSSNSSQVPYLVMVGVVALVAVVVLLMNGSGSIQGAPVLKKVKVNTFQDGCLDTDRDNKYELFGVVKSGVYEYPDFCGNDVNYDSREGKKVLFQHYCKTGDTIGQTRGYKCPNGCSNGVCR
;
A
#
# COMPACT_ATOMS: atom_id res chain seq x y z
N MET A 1 -15.49 -12.97 -80.66
CA MET A 1 -14.91 -12.16 -79.57
C MET A 1 -15.77 -12.37 -78.34
N SER A 2 -15.37 -13.28 -77.46
CA SER A 2 -16.12 -13.65 -76.25
C SER A 2 -15.74 -12.72 -75.10
N SER A 3 -16.67 -11.87 -74.66
CA SER A 3 -16.48 -10.98 -73.52
C SER A 3 -17.01 -11.63 -72.24
N ASN A 4 -16.07 -11.93 -71.33
CA ASN A 4 -16.25 -12.44 -69.98
C ASN A 4 -17.13 -11.50 -69.13
N SER A 5 -18.40 -11.86 -68.88
CA SER A 5 -19.32 -11.09 -68.02
C SER A 5 -19.46 -11.66 -66.60
N SER A 6 -18.79 -12.77 -66.28
CA SER A 6 -18.94 -13.46 -64.98
C SER A 6 -17.85 -13.13 -63.95
N GLN A 7 -16.86 -12.29 -64.29
CA GLN A 7 -15.72 -11.98 -63.40
C GLN A 7 -15.97 -10.80 -62.46
N VAL A 8 -16.90 -9.91 -62.79
CA VAL A 8 -17.19 -8.70 -61.99
C VAL A 8 -17.79 -9.01 -60.61
N PRO A 9 -18.79 -9.90 -60.44
CA PRO A 9 -19.37 -10.14 -59.11
C PRO A 9 -18.38 -10.83 -58.17
N TYR A 10 -17.46 -11.65 -58.69
CA TYR A 10 -16.46 -12.34 -57.90
C TYR A 10 -15.39 -11.37 -57.36
N LEU A 11 -14.94 -10.41 -58.18
CA LEU A 11 -13.98 -9.39 -57.75
C LEU A 11 -14.55 -8.48 -56.65
N VAL A 12 -15.83 -8.13 -56.74
CA VAL A 12 -16.51 -7.35 -55.69
C VAL A 12 -16.61 -8.15 -54.39
N MET A 13 -16.97 -9.43 -54.45
CA MET A 13 -17.05 -10.28 -53.26
C MET A 13 -15.68 -10.49 -52.59
N VAL A 14 -14.62 -10.76 -53.36
CA VAL A 14 -13.26 -10.89 -52.82
C VAL A 14 -12.78 -9.59 -52.19
N GLY A 15 -13.10 -8.45 -52.80
CA GLY A 15 -12.80 -7.12 -52.26
C GLY A 15 -13.47 -6.88 -50.90
N VAL A 16 -14.76 -7.21 -50.77
CA VAL A 16 -15.50 -7.05 -49.51
C VAL A 16 -14.96 -7.96 -48.42
N VAL A 17 -14.68 -9.24 -48.73
CA VAL A 17 -14.14 -10.19 -47.75
C VAL A 17 -12.77 -9.76 -47.24
N ALA A 18 -11.89 -9.27 -48.12
CA ALA A 18 -10.57 -8.76 -47.72
C ALA A 18 -10.69 -7.54 -46.80
N LEU A 19 -11.62 -6.62 -47.10
CA LEU A 19 -11.86 -5.41 -46.30
C LEU A 19 -12.39 -5.76 -44.90
N VAL A 20 -13.35 -6.68 -44.81
CA VAL A 20 -13.89 -7.18 -43.53
C VAL A 20 -12.79 -7.86 -42.69
N ALA A 21 -11.92 -8.67 -43.31
CA ALA A 21 -10.83 -9.33 -42.60
C ALA A 21 -9.82 -8.33 -42.00
N VAL A 22 -9.46 -7.27 -42.73
CA VAL A 22 -8.58 -6.20 -42.22
C VAL A 22 -9.24 -5.45 -41.06
N VAL A 23 -10.52 -5.13 -41.17
CA VAL A 23 -11.26 -4.44 -40.09
C VAL A 23 -11.33 -5.31 -38.83
N VAL A 24 -11.61 -6.61 -38.96
CA VAL A 24 -11.62 -7.54 -37.82
C VAL A 24 -10.23 -7.67 -37.19
N LEU A 25 -9.15 -7.68 -37.98
CA LEU A 25 -7.78 -7.69 -37.46
C LEU A 25 -7.45 -6.40 -36.69
N LEU A 26 -7.89 -5.24 -37.17
CA LEU A 26 -7.68 -3.96 -36.48
C LEU A 26 -8.52 -3.85 -35.20
N MET A 27 -9.74 -4.40 -35.19
CA MET A 27 -10.62 -4.39 -34.01
C MET A 27 -10.25 -5.46 -32.97
N ASN A 28 -9.69 -6.61 -33.39
CA ASN A 28 -9.24 -7.68 -32.49
C ASN A 28 -7.74 -7.58 -32.12
N GLY A 29 -6.99 -6.67 -32.75
CA GLY A 29 -5.57 -6.42 -32.46
C GLY A 29 -5.29 -5.66 -31.15
N SER A 30 -6.34 -5.31 -30.40
CA SER A 30 -6.21 -4.64 -29.08
C SER A 30 -6.13 -5.65 -27.93
N GLY A 31 -5.52 -6.81 -28.17
CA GLY A 31 -5.20 -7.79 -27.15
C GLY A 31 -3.99 -7.32 -26.33
N SER A 32 -4.27 -6.86 -25.11
CA SER A 32 -3.37 -6.64 -23.97
C SER A 32 -1.88 -6.94 -24.20
N ILE A 33 -1.12 -5.95 -24.64
CA ILE A 33 0.30 -5.87 -24.31
C ILE A 33 0.40 -5.31 -22.88
N GLN A 34 -0.04 -6.10 -21.90
CA GLN A 34 0.30 -5.86 -20.50
C GLN A 34 1.73 -6.37 -20.32
N GLY A 35 2.70 -5.44 -20.44
CA GLY A 35 4.04 -5.70 -19.96
C GLY A 35 3.99 -6.14 -18.49
N ALA A 36 4.96 -6.95 -18.07
CA ALA A 36 5.14 -7.29 -16.66
C ALA A 36 5.10 -6.01 -15.82
N PRO A 37 4.35 -5.95 -14.71
CA PRO A 37 4.33 -4.78 -13.87
C PRO A 37 5.74 -4.55 -13.31
N VAL A 38 6.44 -3.57 -13.86
CA VAL A 38 7.58 -2.95 -13.17
C VAL A 38 6.98 -2.23 -11.98
N LEU A 39 7.20 -2.77 -10.78
CA LEU A 39 6.91 -2.12 -9.50
C LEU A 39 7.73 -0.82 -9.42
N LYS A 40 7.22 0.24 -10.04
CA LYS A 40 7.65 1.59 -9.77
C LYS A 40 7.12 1.88 -8.37
N LYS A 41 8.00 2.16 -7.40
CA LYS A 41 7.62 2.75 -6.11
C LYS A 41 7.01 4.12 -6.38
N VAL A 42 5.74 4.14 -6.77
CA VAL A 42 4.94 5.34 -6.86
C VAL A 42 4.54 5.65 -5.42
N LYS A 43 4.90 6.85 -4.93
CA LYS A 43 4.24 7.45 -3.77
C LYS A 43 2.79 7.74 -4.19
N VAL A 44 1.96 6.71 -4.18
CA VAL A 44 0.51 6.86 -4.28
C VAL A 44 0.03 7.06 -2.84
N ASN A 45 -0.80 8.08 -2.63
CA ASN A 45 -1.64 8.20 -1.43
C ASN A 45 -2.75 7.12 -1.46
N THR A 46 -2.36 5.87 -1.73
CA THR A 46 -3.16 4.68 -1.47
C THR A 46 -3.20 4.49 0.03
N PHE A 47 -4.33 4.00 0.54
CA PHE A 47 -4.41 3.33 1.83
C PHE A 47 -3.05 2.68 2.15
N GLN A 48 -2.40 3.11 3.24
CA GLN A 48 -1.13 2.50 3.64
C GLN A 48 -1.41 1.04 3.97
N ASP A 49 -1.18 0.19 2.97
CA ASP A 49 -1.17 -1.25 3.09
C ASP A 49 0.14 -1.58 3.78
N GLY A 50 0.12 -1.46 5.11
CA GLY A 50 1.30 -1.62 5.93
C GLY A 50 1.20 -0.98 7.31
N CYS A 51 1.94 -1.54 8.25
CA CYS A 51 2.22 -0.87 9.52
C CYS A 51 3.32 0.20 9.33
N LEU A 52 3.02 1.45 9.67
CA LEU A 52 3.97 2.57 9.70
C LEU A 52 4.28 2.95 11.13
N ASP A 53 5.55 2.91 11.49
CA ASP A 53 6.08 3.35 12.78
C ASP A 53 6.85 4.67 12.57
N THR A 54 6.42 5.75 13.22
CA THR A 54 7.05 7.08 13.09
C THR A 54 8.43 7.16 13.74
N ASP A 55 8.73 6.26 14.67
CA ASP A 55 9.92 6.23 15.51
C ASP A 55 10.44 4.80 15.63
N ARG A 56 10.69 4.15 14.50
CA ARG A 56 11.13 2.75 14.37
C ARG A 56 12.19 2.27 15.40
N ASP A 57 13.07 3.15 15.86
CA ASP A 57 14.10 2.83 16.85
C ASP A 57 13.59 2.80 18.32
N ASN A 58 12.32 3.16 18.56
CA ASN A 58 11.66 3.30 19.86
C ASN A 58 12.51 4.13 20.85
N LYS A 59 12.82 5.38 20.47
CA LYS A 59 13.64 6.28 21.29
C LYS A 59 12.78 6.86 22.41
N TYR A 60 13.27 6.79 23.65
CA TYR A 60 12.48 7.14 24.83
C TYR A 60 12.16 8.64 24.95
N GLU A 61 12.96 9.49 24.30
CA GLU A 61 12.84 10.95 24.33
C GLU A 61 12.04 11.50 23.14
N LEU A 62 11.54 10.63 22.26
CA LEU A 62 10.71 11.00 21.11
C LEU A 62 9.32 10.41 21.26
N PHE A 63 8.32 11.20 20.85
CA PHE A 63 6.96 10.73 20.78
C PHE A 63 6.76 9.84 19.55
N GLY A 64 6.34 8.61 19.79
CA GLY A 64 6.06 7.62 18.78
C GLY A 64 4.58 7.40 18.50
N VAL A 65 4.26 7.06 17.24
CA VAL A 65 2.93 6.65 16.79
C VAL A 65 3.08 5.55 15.73
N VAL A 66 2.40 4.44 15.95
CA VAL A 66 2.20 3.42 14.93
C VAL A 66 0.87 3.65 14.22
N LYS A 67 0.87 3.62 12.89
CA LYS A 67 -0.32 3.68 12.04
C LYS A 67 -0.51 2.36 11.32
N SER A 68 -1.71 1.81 11.36
CA SER A 68 -2.11 0.63 10.57
C SER A 68 -3.46 0.89 9.94
N GLY A 69 -3.45 1.14 8.62
CA GLY A 69 -4.62 1.62 7.90
C GLY A 69 -5.13 2.96 8.43
N VAL A 70 -6.31 2.94 9.05
CA VAL A 70 -6.98 4.13 9.62
C VAL A 70 -6.76 4.28 11.13
N TYR A 71 -6.11 3.32 11.77
CA TYR A 71 -5.90 3.31 13.21
C TYR A 71 -4.54 3.86 13.58
N GLU A 72 -4.49 4.62 14.68
CA GLU A 72 -3.26 5.16 15.26
C GLU A 72 -3.07 4.66 16.69
N TYR A 73 -1.84 4.28 17.02
CA TYR A 73 -1.43 3.69 18.28
C TYR A 73 -0.25 4.51 18.81
N PRO A 74 -0.54 5.60 19.53
CA PRO A 74 0.48 6.46 20.10
C PRO A 74 1.17 5.78 21.28
N ASP A 75 2.42 6.14 21.51
CA ASP A 75 3.13 5.81 22.74
C ASP A 75 2.41 6.42 23.94
N PHE A 76 2.45 5.72 25.08
CA PHE A 76 1.72 6.17 26.26
C PHE A 76 2.47 5.92 27.55
N CYS A 77 2.13 6.77 28.52
CA CYS A 77 2.65 6.71 29.87
C CYS A 77 1.66 6.00 30.79
N GLY A 78 2.16 5.03 31.55
CA GLY A 78 1.43 4.29 32.57
C GLY A 78 2.11 4.36 33.95
N ASN A 79 1.43 3.75 34.93
CA ASN A 79 1.95 3.62 36.28
C ASN A 79 2.77 2.33 36.40
N ASP A 80 3.79 2.36 37.25
CA ASP A 80 4.52 1.15 37.64
C ASP A 80 3.65 0.39 38.65
N VAL A 81 3.25 -0.84 38.33
CA VAL A 81 2.42 -1.69 39.21
C VAL A 81 3.12 -2.01 40.54
N ASN A 82 4.43 -1.83 40.62
CA ASN A 82 5.22 -2.05 41.83
C ASN A 82 5.50 -0.76 42.60
N TYR A 83 4.93 0.38 42.21
CA TYR A 83 5.30 1.68 42.75
C TYR A 83 4.06 2.47 43.20
N ASP A 84 4.23 3.27 44.24
CA ASP A 84 3.16 4.11 44.78
C ASP A 84 2.58 5.02 43.69
N SER A 85 1.31 4.80 43.34
CA SER A 85 0.54 5.55 42.35
C SER A 85 0.54 7.07 42.59
N ARG A 86 0.93 7.53 43.78
CA ARG A 86 1.09 8.95 44.12
C ARG A 86 2.27 9.64 43.43
N GLU A 87 3.28 8.90 42.96
CA GLU A 87 4.43 9.49 42.26
C GLU A 87 4.21 9.68 40.73
N GLY A 88 2.99 9.44 40.25
CA GLY A 88 2.60 9.69 38.87
C GLY A 88 3.08 8.64 37.87
N LYS A 89 2.87 8.92 36.58
CA LYS A 89 3.21 8.01 35.48
C LYS A 89 4.72 7.98 35.27
N LYS A 90 5.36 6.83 35.52
CA LYS A 90 6.81 6.65 35.38
C LYS A 90 7.20 5.64 34.31
N VAL A 91 6.23 4.94 33.72
CA VAL A 91 6.51 3.86 32.78
C VAL A 91 6.06 4.27 31.39
N LEU A 92 6.98 4.22 30.43
CA LEU A 92 6.72 4.40 29.00
C LEU A 92 6.43 3.05 28.36
N PHE A 93 5.35 2.98 27.60
CA PHE A 93 5.00 1.87 26.72
C PHE A 93 4.96 2.39 25.29
N GLN A 94 5.77 1.78 24.43
CA GLN A 94 5.89 2.20 23.03
C GLN A 94 5.26 1.17 22.10
N HIS A 95 4.62 1.64 21.06
CA HIS A 95 4.09 0.78 20.01
C HIS A 95 5.11 0.63 18.89
N TYR A 96 5.16 -0.55 18.26
CA TYR A 96 6.04 -0.77 17.12
C TYR A 96 5.39 -1.69 16.09
N CYS A 97 5.86 -1.59 14.85
CA CYS A 97 5.45 -2.49 13.79
C CYS A 97 6.19 -3.82 13.86
N LYS A 98 5.43 -4.92 13.96
CA LYS A 98 5.94 -6.30 13.83
C LYS A 98 5.88 -6.76 12.37
N THR A 99 6.47 -7.92 12.11
CA THR A 99 6.33 -8.61 10.82
C THR A 99 4.85 -8.88 10.50
N GLY A 100 4.44 -8.64 9.26
CA GLY A 100 3.08 -8.93 8.77
C GLY A 100 2.02 -7.94 9.25
N ASP A 101 2.36 -6.65 9.37
CA ASP A 101 1.46 -5.53 9.69
C ASP A 101 0.74 -5.62 11.04
N THR A 102 1.23 -6.49 11.92
CA THR A 102 0.77 -6.58 13.29
C THR A 102 1.43 -5.52 14.16
N ILE A 103 0.71 -5.06 15.18
CA ILE A 103 1.20 -4.05 16.12
C ILE A 103 1.70 -4.72 17.38
N GLY A 104 2.91 -4.35 17.78
CA GLY A 104 3.52 -4.72 19.03
C GLY A 104 3.48 -3.58 20.04
N GLN A 105 3.66 -3.94 21.30
CA GLN A 105 3.96 -3.00 22.36
C GLN A 105 5.23 -3.47 23.08
N THR A 106 6.11 -2.52 23.42
CA THR A 106 7.30 -2.80 24.20
C THR A 106 6.95 -3.19 25.63
N ARG A 107 7.92 -3.79 26.33
CA ARG A 107 7.85 -3.88 27.79
C ARG A 107 7.92 -2.46 28.36
N GLY A 108 7.24 -2.24 29.47
CA GLY A 108 7.28 -0.93 30.14
C GLY A 108 8.71 -0.54 30.51
N TYR A 109 9.14 0.63 30.06
CA TYR A 109 10.43 1.23 30.40
C TYR A 109 10.25 2.28 31.48
N LYS A 110 11.06 2.22 32.55
CA LYS A 110 10.97 3.17 33.65
C LYS A 110 11.75 4.45 33.32
N CYS A 111 11.02 5.54 33.09
CA CYS A 111 11.61 6.84 32.78
C CYS A 111 12.28 7.45 34.03
N PRO A 112 13.54 7.91 33.92
CA PRO A 112 14.27 8.52 35.04
C PRO A 112 13.57 9.73 35.67
N ASN A 113 13.07 10.69 34.87
CA ASN A 113 12.38 11.87 35.39
C ASN A 113 10.86 11.83 35.12
N GLY A 114 10.30 10.62 35.03
CA GLY A 114 8.88 10.40 34.79
C GLY A 114 8.52 10.39 33.30
N CYS A 115 7.27 10.02 33.03
CA CYS A 115 6.74 9.86 31.69
C CYS A 115 5.59 10.85 31.47
N SER A 116 5.66 11.62 30.39
CA SER A 116 4.61 12.56 30.00
C SER A 116 4.38 12.51 28.49
N ASN A 117 3.11 12.45 28.08
CA ASN A 117 2.69 12.45 26.67
C ASN A 117 3.35 11.38 25.80
N GLY A 118 3.56 10.17 26.33
CA GLY A 118 4.20 9.08 25.57
C GLY A 118 5.71 9.26 25.40
N VAL A 119 6.36 10.03 26.28
CA VAL A 119 7.80 10.30 26.23
C VAL A 119 8.39 10.34 27.64
N CYS A 120 9.62 9.86 27.80
CA CYS A 120 10.39 10.07 29.02
C CYS A 120 10.92 11.51 29.12
N ARG A 121 11.03 12.01 30.36
CA ARG A 121 11.59 13.32 30.70
C ARG A 121 12.93 13.15 31.42
#